data_AF-A0A2V8DHY3-F1
#
_entry.id   AF-A0A2V8DHY3-F1
#
_cell.length_a   1.000
_cell.length_b   1.000
_cell.length_c   1.000
_cell.angle_alpha   90.00
_cell.angle_beta   90.00
_cell.angle_gamma   90.00
#
_symmetry.space_group_name_H-M   'P 1'
#
loop_
_entity.id
_entity.type
_entity.pdbx_description
1 polymer ?
#
loop_
_entity_poly.entity_id
_entity_poly.type
_entity_poly.pdbx_seq_one_letter_code
_entity_poly.pdbx_strand_id
1 'polypeptide(L)'
;MEGACMLNVSRPLGIRLLAVALMVGLLSPAAARAADTLGGHFGIVLPLVTRAGGETLSIGNQFKIGFPIGITIKTGEKVAFDLELVPTIQRTPYVVTLTVHPGIVYALPNDFAAGIRMAFDVNQSSWGFTPLLHKGLLPRVRRARRPDPIPGREQLDRVRGAHRIWVLIQRRVIRLS
;
A
#
# COMPACT_ATOMS: atom_id res chain seq x y z
N MET A 1 -4.08 11.40 -78.24
CA MET A 1 -3.65 12.41 -77.26
C MET A 1 -4.71 12.44 -76.17
N GLU A 2 -4.28 12.29 -74.92
CA GLU A 2 -4.96 12.65 -73.66
C GLU A 2 -6.28 11.93 -73.33
N GLY A 3 -6.60 11.54 -72.11
CA GLY A 3 -5.96 11.74 -70.81
C GLY A 3 -6.87 11.07 -69.78
N ALA A 4 -6.27 10.36 -68.83
CA ALA A 4 -6.94 9.57 -67.82
C ALA A 4 -7.83 10.42 -66.89
N CYS A 5 -9.02 9.93 -66.53
CA CYS A 5 -9.72 10.39 -65.33
C CYS A 5 -10.45 9.23 -64.64
N MET A 6 -9.68 8.26 -64.15
CA MET A 6 -10.13 7.34 -63.10
C MET A 6 -10.00 8.06 -61.75
N LEU A 7 -11.05 8.74 -61.32
CA LEU A 7 -11.12 9.31 -59.97
C LEU A 7 -11.35 8.19 -58.94
N ASN A 8 -10.30 7.95 -58.16
CA ASN A 8 -10.17 6.94 -57.14
C ASN A 8 -11.02 7.27 -55.89
N VAL A 9 -12.24 6.72 -55.82
CA VAL A 9 -13.20 6.92 -54.70
C VAL A 9 -12.97 5.93 -53.53
N SER A 10 -11.86 5.19 -53.48
CA SER A 10 -11.66 4.15 -52.45
C SER A 10 -10.93 4.62 -51.17
N ARG A 11 -10.33 5.82 -51.16
CA ARG A 11 -9.38 6.25 -50.12
C ARG A 11 -9.93 6.97 -48.87
N PRO A 12 -11.05 7.73 -48.88
CA PRO A 12 -11.42 8.51 -47.69
C PRO A 12 -12.12 7.66 -46.62
N LEU A 13 -12.75 6.54 -47.00
CA LEU A 13 -13.42 5.64 -46.07
C LEU A 13 -12.41 4.87 -45.21
N GLY A 14 -11.32 4.39 -45.81
CA GLY A 14 -10.25 3.71 -45.08
C GLY A 14 -9.56 4.61 -44.05
N ILE A 15 -9.32 5.88 -44.39
CA ILE A 15 -8.73 6.86 -43.48
C ILE A 15 -9.68 7.19 -42.33
N ARG A 16 -10.99 7.33 -42.60
CA ARG A 16 -12.01 7.57 -41.57
C ARG A 16 -12.16 6.37 -40.63
N LEU A 17 -12.18 5.15 -41.16
CA LEU A 17 -12.24 3.93 -40.36
C LEU A 17 -10.98 3.74 -39.50
N LEU A 18 -9.80 4.07 -40.05
CA LEU A 18 -8.54 4.05 -39.31
C LEU A 18 -8.53 5.11 -38.20
N ALA A 19 -9.02 6.32 -38.46
CA ALA A 19 -9.11 7.39 -37.47
C ALA A 19 -10.10 7.05 -36.34
N VAL A 20 -11.24 6.42 -36.67
CA VAL A 20 -12.20 5.93 -35.67
C VAL A 20 -11.61 4.78 -34.85
N ALA A 21 -10.92 3.83 -35.49
CA ALA A 21 -10.24 2.73 -34.78
C ALA A 21 -9.12 3.25 -33.85
N LEU A 22 -8.38 4.28 -34.27
CA LEU A 22 -7.35 4.91 -33.46
C LEU A 22 -7.95 5.64 -32.24
N MET A 23 -9.06 6.35 -32.43
CA MET A 23 -9.80 7.01 -31.34
C MET A 23 -10.40 6.00 -30.36
N VAL A 24 -10.96 4.89 -30.83
CA VAL A 24 -11.49 3.82 -29.95
C VAL A 24 -10.36 3.12 -29.16
N GLY A 25 -9.17 2.98 -29.76
CA GLY A 25 -7.97 2.48 -29.06
C GLY A 25 -7.48 3.41 -27.95
N LEU A 26 -7.54 4.72 -28.16
CA LEU A 26 -7.12 5.75 -27.19
C LEU A 26 -8.11 5.94 -26.02
N LEU A 27 -9.40 5.62 -26.23
CA LEU A 27 -10.42 5.66 -25.18
C LEU A 27 -10.60 4.34 -24.43
N SER A 28 -9.86 3.29 -24.78
CA SER A 28 -9.91 2.03 -24.03
C SER A 28 -9.22 2.22 -22.68
N PRO A 29 -9.94 2.15 -21.53
CA PRO A 29 -9.28 2.14 -20.25
C PRO A 29 -8.50 0.83 -20.17
N ALA A 30 -7.17 0.89 -20.33
CA ALA A 30 -6.32 -0.19 -19.88
C ALA A 30 -6.66 -0.37 -18.39
N ALA A 31 -7.37 -1.45 -18.04
CA ALA A 31 -7.75 -1.73 -16.67
C ALA A 31 -6.46 -1.84 -15.86
N ALA A 32 -6.11 -0.77 -15.15
CA ALA A 32 -4.88 -0.70 -14.39
C ALA A 32 -4.94 -1.74 -13.27
N ARG A 33 -4.27 -2.88 -13.47
CA ARG A 33 -4.15 -3.96 -12.46
C ARG A 33 -3.38 -3.50 -11.21
N ALA A 34 -2.89 -2.25 -11.15
CA ALA A 34 -2.14 -1.67 -10.06
C ALA A 34 -3.01 -1.22 -8.86
N ALA A 35 -4.28 -0.88 -9.10
CA ALA A 35 -5.17 -0.30 -8.07
C ALA A 35 -5.41 -1.21 -6.85
N ASP A 36 -5.10 -2.47 -7.04
CA ASP A 36 -5.45 -3.51 -6.13
C ASP A 36 -4.14 -3.93 -5.36
N THR A 37 -2.91 -3.83 -5.94
CA THR A 37 -1.63 -4.26 -5.30
C THR A 37 -1.11 -3.26 -4.31
N LEU A 38 -1.51 -2.01 -4.45
CA LEU A 38 -1.01 -0.93 -3.63
C LEU A 38 -2.04 -0.57 -2.55
N GLY A 39 -1.59 -0.62 -1.30
CA GLY A 39 -2.29 -0.08 -0.15
C GLY A 39 -1.48 1.04 0.47
N GLY A 40 -2.14 1.86 1.27
CA GLY A 40 -1.47 2.85 2.09
C GLY A 40 -2.21 3.04 3.41
N HIS A 41 -1.48 3.51 4.41
CA HIS A 41 -2.02 3.84 5.70
C HIS A 41 -1.35 5.08 6.29
N PHE A 42 -2.12 5.76 7.14
CA PHE A 42 -1.61 6.78 8.03
C PHE A 42 -2.17 6.53 9.43
N GLY A 43 -1.49 7.03 10.45
CA GLY A 43 -1.95 6.89 11.82
C GLY A 43 -1.29 7.86 12.77
N ILE A 44 -1.62 7.69 14.05
CA ILE A 44 -1.03 8.41 15.16
C ILE A 44 -0.64 7.38 16.21
N VAL A 45 0.56 7.52 16.76
CA VAL A 45 1.10 6.65 17.81
C VAL A 45 1.45 7.49 19.02
N LEU A 46 0.93 7.09 20.17
CA LEU A 46 1.21 7.66 21.48
C LEU A 46 1.86 6.58 22.35
N PRO A 47 3.18 6.63 22.60
CA PRO A 47 3.84 5.66 23.45
C PRO A 47 3.35 5.81 24.89
N LEU A 48 2.60 4.82 25.39
CA LEU A 48 2.11 4.81 26.76
C LEU A 48 3.25 4.54 27.75
N VAL A 49 4.11 3.58 27.41
CA VAL A 49 5.28 3.16 28.19
C VAL A 49 6.42 2.83 27.24
N THR A 50 7.60 3.42 27.51
CA THR A 50 8.86 3.12 26.83
C THR A 50 9.87 2.64 27.86
N ARG A 51 10.55 1.53 27.58
CA ARG A 51 11.68 1.07 28.39
C ARG A 51 12.96 1.14 27.58
N ALA A 52 13.96 1.84 28.10
CA ALA A 52 15.25 2.02 27.46
C ALA A 52 16.33 2.16 28.54
N GLY A 53 17.47 1.46 28.38
CA GLY A 53 18.61 1.62 29.28
C GLY A 53 18.33 1.35 30.78
N GLY A 54 17.31 0.54 31.11
CA GLY A 54 16.91 0.29 32.50
C GLY A 54 15.86 1.28 33.06
N GLU A 55 15.59 2.38 32.36
CA GLU A 55 14.55 3.34 32.74
C GLU A 55 13.18 2.97 32.15
N THR A 56 12.11 3.27 32.90
CA THR A 56 10.72 3.18 32.44
C THR A 56 10.14 4.58 32.32
N LEU A 57 9.89 5.01 31.08
CA LEU A 57 9.33 6.30 30.74
C LEU A 57 7.85 6.12 30.39
N SER A 58 6.98 6.94 30.96
CA SER A 58 5.56 6.98 30.64
C SER A 58 5.23 8.17 29.74
N ILE A 59 4.02 8.19 29.17
CA ILE A 59 3.50 9.34 28.42
C ILE A 59 3.50 10.65 29.23
N GLY A 60 3.38 10.57 30.56
CA GLY A 60 3.41 11.74 31.44
C GLY A 60 4.82 12.30 31.68
N ASN A 61 5.83 11.44 31.68
CA ASN A 61 7.22 11.85 31.96
C ASN A 61 7.96 12.26 30.69
N GLN A 62 7.62 11.65 29.55
CA GLN A 62 8.24 11.94 28.27
C GLN A 62 7.22 11.83 27.15
N PHE A 63 6.53 12.95 26.89
CA PHE A 63 5.56 13.04 25.82
C PHE A 63 6.24 12.89 24.45
N LYS A 64 5.83 11.87 23.70
CA LYS A 64 6.20 11.64 22.31
C LYS A 64 4.96 11.36 21.48
N ILE A 65 4.95 11.82 20.25
CA ILE A 65 3.91 11.52 19.27
C ILE A 65 4.57 11.13 17.95
N GLY A 66 4.12 10.00 17.38
CA GLY A 66 4.57 9.51 16.09
C GLY A 66 3.46 9.54 15.07
N PHE A 67 3.80 9.83 13.82
CA PHE A 67 2.85 9.83 12.70
C PHE A 67 3.26 8.78 11.67
N PRO A 68 2.88 7.51 11.85
CA PRO A 68 3.17 6.48 10.86
C PRO A 68 2.45 6.78 9.55
N ILE A 69 3.22 6.74 8.45
CA ILE A 69 2.76 6.85 7.08
C ILE A 69 3.38 5.68 6.34
N GLY A 70 2.57 4.81 5.77
CA GLY A 70 3.07 3.60 5.12
C GLY A 70 2.42 3.28 3.80
N ILE A 71 3.19 2.53 3.02
CA ILE A 71 2.81 2.00 1.72
C ILE A 71 2.96 0.49 1.81
N THR A 72 1.92 -0.22 1.40
CA THR A 72 1.87 -1.67 1.39
C THR A 72 1.78 -2.16 -0.06
N ILE A 73 2.66 -3.06 -0.46
CA ILE A 73 2.64 -3.72 -1.76
C ILE A 73 2.26 -5.18 -1.55
N LYS A 74 1.10 -5.58 -2.04
CA LYS A 74 0.61 -6.97 -2.02
C LYS A 74 1.22 -7.72 -3.19
N THR A 75 2.14 -8.63 -2.92
CA THR A 75 2.80 -9.44 -3.95
C THR A 75 1.98 -10.69 -4.31
N GLY A 76 0.98 -11.06 -3.50
CA GLY A 76 0.07 -12.15 -3.79
C GLY A 76 -1.17 -12.17 -2.88
N GLU A 77 -1.83 -13.32 -2.78
CA GLU A 77 -3.05 -13.44 -1.96
C GLU A 77 -2.79 -13.31 -0.45
N LYS A 78 -1.61 -13.75 0.00
CA LYS A 78 -1.29 -13.90 1.41
C LYS A 78 -0.14 -13.02 1.90
N VAL A 79 0.76 -12.59 1.02
CA VAL A 79 1.98 -11.85 1.40
C VAL A 79 1.90 -10.41 0.91
N ALA A 80 2.25 -9.48 1.79
CA ALA A 80 2.44 -8.08 1.47
C ALA A 80 3.75 -7.56 2.06
N PHE A 81 4.49 -6.80 1.27
CA PHE A 81 5.60 -5.98 1.76
C PHE A 81 5.05 -4.64 2.24
N ASP A 82 5.63 -4.14 3.32
CA ASP A 82 5.18 -2.92 3.95
C ASP A 82 6.37 -2.03 4.26
N LEU A 83 6.27 -0.75 3.93
CA LEU A 83 7.25 0.26 4.30
C LEU A 83 6.52 1.37 5.02
N GLU A 84 6.87 1.62 6.27
CA GLU A 84 6.28 2.66 7.10
C GLU A 84 7.36 3.65 7.56
N LEU A 85 7.09 4.94 7.35
CA LEU A 85 7.90 6.06 7.81
C LEU A 85 7.20 6.68 9.02
N VAL A 86 7.93 6.89 10.11
CA VAL A 86 7.37 7.39 11.38
C VAL A 86 8.18 8.59 11.85
N PRO A 87 7.89 9.79 11.35
CA PRO A 87 8.32 11.01 12.02
C PRO A 87 7.75 11.03 13.45
N THR A 88 8.63 11.26 14.41
CA THR A 88 8.30 11.31 15.84
C THR A 88 8.76 12.64 16.41
N ILE A 89 7.86 13.31 17.12
CA ILE A 89 8.13 14.56 17.83
C ILE A 89 8.19 14.24 19.32
N GLN A 90 9.31 14.58 19.95
CA GLN A 90 9.50 14.55 21.40
C GLN A 90 9.59 15.98 21.92
N ARG A 91 8.95 16.28 23.05
CA ARG A 91 8.94 17.64 23.61
C ARG A 91 10.14 17.96 24.49
N THR A 92 10.68 16.98 25.21
CA THR A 92 11.70 17.20 26.25
C THR A 92 12.85 16.20 26.10
N PRO A 93 14.04 16.61 25.60
CA PRO A 93 14.28 17.83 24.82
C PRO A 93 13.46 17.84 23.52
N TYR A 94 13.28 19.01 22.90
CA TYR A 94 12.55 19.11 21.63
C TYR A 94 13.39 18.50 20.51
N VAL A 95 12.96 17.34 20.02
CA VAL A 95 13.68 16.58 18.99
C VAL A 95 12.67 15.97 18.02
N VAL A 96 12.99 16.04 16.74
CA VAL A 96 12.27 15.33 15.69
C VAL A 96 13.18 14.21 15.18
N THR A 97 12.69 12.97 15.22
CA THR A 97 13.38 11.82 14.65
C THR A 97 12.53 11.15 13.58
N LEU A 98 13.16 10.41 12.68
CA LEU A 98 12.50 9.59 11.68
C LEU A 98 12.87 8.13 11.92
N THR A 99 11.85 7.28 12.08
CA THR A 99 12.04 5.83 12.08
C THR A 99 11.51 5.24 10.77
N VAL A 100 12.29 4.35 10.15
CA VAL A 100 11.91 3.59 8.96
C VAL A 100 11.60 2.16 9.38
N HIS A 101 10.45 1.66 8.95
CA HIS A 101 9.93 0.34 9.29
C HIS A 101 9.66 -0.48 8.03
N PRO A 102 10.69 -1.13 7.45
CA PRO A 102 10.46 -2.13 6.42
C PRO A 102 9.93 -3.40 7.07
N GLY A 103 8.94 -4.04 6.45
CA GLY A 103 8.30 -5.20 7.01
C GLY A 103 7.59 -6.08 6.00
N ILE A 104 7.12 -7.19 6.53
CA ILE A 104 6.33 -8.18 5.79
C ILE A 104 5.10 -8.52 6.61
N VAL A 105 3.96 -8.60 5.94
CA VAL A 105 2.65 -8.90 6.51
C VAL A 105 2.08 -10.11 5.79
N TYR A 106 1.54 -11.04 6.57
CA TYR A 106 0.91 -12.27 6.13
C TYR A 106 -0.57 -12.29 6.50
N ALA A 107 -1.44 -12.48 5.51
CA ALA A 107 -2.87 -12.62 5.71
C ALA A 107 -3.20 -13.99 6.31
N LEU A 108 -3.92 -13.98 7.43
CA LEU A 108 -4.39 -15.14 8.16
C LEU A 108 -5.89 -15.38 7.87
N PRO A 109 -6.42 -16.57 8.21
CA PRO A 109 -7.86 -16.82 8.19
C PRO A 109 -8.63 -15.85 9.11
N ASN A 110 -9.96 -15.79 8.94
CA ASN A 110 -10.86 -15.00 9.79
C ASN A 110 -10.54 -13.49 9.83
N ASP A 111 -10.05 -12.95 8.70
CA ASP A 111 -9.68 -11.54 8.51
C ASP A 111 -8.59 -11.04 9.47
N PHE A 112 -7.77 -11.95 10.00
CA PHE A 112 -6.54 -11.59 10.68
C PHE A 112 -5.40 -11.35 9.69
N ALA A 113 -4.39 -10.59 10.12
CA ALA A 113 -3.06 -10.68 9.55
C ALA A 113 -2.03 -10.51 10.64
N ALA A 114 -0.90 -11.18 10.48
CA ALA A 114 0.26 -11.04 11.33
C ALA A 114 1.45 -10.59 10.50
N GLY A 115 2.44 -9.96 11.12
CA GLY A 115 3.63 -9.52 10.40
C GLY A 115 4.73 -9.10 11.34
N ILE A 116 5.83 -8.69 10.75
CA ILE A 116 6.95 -8.09 11.46
C ILE A 116 7.47 -6.93 10.65
N ARG A 117 7.82 -5.84 11.34
CA ARG A 117 8.56 -4.72 10.79
C ARG A 117 9.88 -4.61 11.52
N MET A 118 10.95 -4.33 10.80
CA MET A 118 12.16 -3.80 11.43
C MET A 118 11.93 -2.35 11.82
N ALA A 119 12.80 -1.78 12.62
CA ALA A 119 12.79 -0.39 13.01
C ALA A 119 14.21 0.13 12.92
N PHE A 120 14.42 1.16 12.10
CA PHE A 120 15.70 1.84 11.98
C PHE A 120 15.48 3.31 12.28
N ASP A 121 16.12 3.81 13.33
CA ASP A 121 16.15 5.25 13.58
C ASP A 121 17.16 5.87 12.62
N VAL A 122 16.75 6.85 11.81
CA VAL A 122 17.62 7.50 10.83
C VAL A 122 18.54 8.51 11.51
N ASN A 123 18.09 9.06 12.64
CA ASN A 123 18.82 10.09 13.38
C ASN A 123 19.72 9.50 14.47
N GLN A 124 19.61 8.19 14.75
CA GLN A 124 20.32 7.52 15.83
C GLN A 124 20.83 6.14 15.37
N SER A 125 21.92 5.64 15.94
CA SER A 125 22.39 4.26 15.69
C SER A 125 21.58 3.23 16.47
N SER A 126 20.24 3.29 16.38
CA SER A 126 19.35 2.36 17.09
C SER A 126 18.43 1.64 16.12
N TRP A 127 18.22 0.35 16.40
CA TRP A 127 17.34 -0.50 15.61
C TRP A 127 16.52 -1.42 16.50
N GLY A 128 15.47 -2.01 15.93
CA GLY A 128 14.61 -2.95 16.62
C GLY A 128 13.63 -3.61 15.66
N PHE A 129 12.55 -4.16 16.21
CA PHE A 129 11.46 -4.72 15.41
C PHE A 129 10.12 -4.54 16.12
N THR A 130 9.05 -4.50 15.33
CA THR A 130 7.66 -4.39 15.75
C THR A 130 6.92 -5.64 15.24
N PRO A 131 6.45 -6.54 16.12
CA PRO A 131 5.49 -7.55 15.72
C PRO A 131 4.14 -6.88 15.44
N LEU A 132 3.47 -7.33 14.38
CA LEU A 132 2.17 -6.85 13.97
C LEU A 132 1.14 -7.96 14.11
N LEU A 133 -0.01 -7.60 14.67
CA LEU A 133 -1.21 -8.41 14.62
C LEU A 133 -2.39 -7.47 14.40
N HIS A 134 -3.18 -7.75 13.38
CA HIS A 134 -4.37 -6.95 13.09
C HIS A 134 -5.58 -7.83 12.80
N LYS A 135 -6.77 -7.30 13.09
CA LYS A 135 -8.06 -7.91 12.74
C LYS A 135 -8.87 -6.97 11.85
N GLY A 136 -9.43 -7.51 10.77
CA GLY A 136 -10.38 -6.83 9.88
C GLY A 136 -11.59 -6.37 10.68
N LEU A 137 -11.79 -5.05 10.78
CA LEU A 137 -13.00 -4.50 11.38
C LEU A 137 -14.17 -4.50 10.40
N LEU A 138 -13.87 -4.30 9.11
CA LEU A 138 -14.86 -4.38 8.05
C LEU A 138 -14.84 -5.78 7.43
N PRO A 139 -16.01 -6.40 7.22
CA PRO A 139 -16.12 -7.57 6.37
C PRO A 139 -15.47 -7.26 5.03
N ARG A 140 -14.74 -8.23 4.49
CA ARG A 140 -14.22 -8.12 3.13
C ARG A 140 -15.40 -7.94 2.18
N VAL A 141 -15.59 -6.74 1.64
CA VAL A 141 -16.60 -6.49 0.61
C VAL A 141 -16.26 -7.40 -0.55
N ARG A 142 -17.00 -8.51 -0.67
CA ARG A 142 -16.99 -9.35 -1.86
C ARG A 142 -17.66 -8.53 -2.96
N ARG A 143 -16.90 -7.73 -3.71
CA ARG A 143 -17.44 -7.19 -4.95
C ARG A 143 -17.88 -8.39 -5.80
N ALA A 144 -19.13 -8.39 -6.21
CA ALA A 144 -19.67 -9.40 -7.10
C ALA A 144 -18.76 -9.51 -8.32
N ARG A 145 -18.35 -10.75 -8.60
CA ARG A 145 -17.79 -11.19 -9.87
C ARG A 145 -18.56 -10.48 -10.99
N ARG A 146 -17.92 -9.60 -11.77
CA ARG A 146 -18.50 -9.32 -13.09
C ARG A 146 -18.43 -10.66 -13.84
N PRO A 147 -19.55 -11.17 -14.41
CA PRO A 147 -19.48 -12.35 -15.23
C PRO A 147 -18.48 -12.09 -16.36
N ASP A 148 -17.46 -12.93 -16.43
CA ASP A 148 -16.45 -12.84 -17.48
C ASP A 148 -17.15 -13.00 -18.84
N PRO A 149 -16.97 -12.09 -19.82
CA PRO A 149 -17.59 -12.21 -21.13
C PRO A 149 -17.01 -13.35 -22.00
N ILE A 150 -16.09 -14.16 -21.46
CA ILE A 150 -15.31 -15.12 -22.25
C ILE A 150 -15.31 -16.48 -21.54
N PRO A 151 -15.99 -17.50 -22.10
CA PRO A 151 -15.89 -18.87 -21.62
C PRO A 151 -14.46 -19.37 -21.78
N GLY A 152 -13.87 -19.95 -20.73
CA GLY A 152 -12.65 -20.77 -20.87
C GLY A 152 -11.36 -20.26 -20.22
N ARG A 153 -11.40 -19.41 -19.19
CA ARG A 153 -10.21 -19.13 -18.35
C ARG A 153 -10.54 -19.27 -16.87
N GLU A 154 -10.68 -20.51 -16.45
CA GLU A 154 -10.68 -20.85 -15.04
C GLU A 154 -9.25 -20.65 -14.50
N GLN A 155 -9.15 -20.00 -13.34
CA GLN A 155 -7.99 -19.98 -12.47
C GLN A 155 -6.86 -18.99 -12.80
N LEU A 156 -7.01 -17.74 -12.34
CA LEU A 156 -6.07 -17.12 -11.39
C LEU A 156 -6.56 -15.75 -10.90
N ASP A 157 -6.13 -15.41 -9.69
CA ASP A 157 -6.04 -14.07 -9.10
C ASP A 157 -7.22 -13.56 -8.26
N ARG A 158 -7.12 -13.92 -6.98
CA ARG A 158 -7.82 -13.29 -5.87
C ARG A 158 -7.03 -12.08 -5.36
N VAL A 159 -7.78 -11.20 -4.69
CA VAL A 159 -7.36 -10.05 -3.87
C VAL A 159 -7.28 -8.79 -4.74
N ARG A 160 -8.01 -7.73 -4.38
CA ARG A 160 -7.57 -6.65 -3.45
C ARG A 160 -8.78 -5.65 -3.31
N GLY A 161 -8.84 -4.55 -2.53
CA GLY A 161 -8.06 -3.86 -1.49
C GLY A 161 -9.05 -3.09 -0.55
N ALA A 162 -8.63 -2.73 0.68
CA ALA A 162 -9.48 -2.00 1.63
C ALA A 162 -8.64 -1.11 2.56
N HIS A 163 -9.04 0.18 2.66
CA HIS A 163 -8.50 1.19 3.57
C HIS A 163 -8.93 0.93 5.02
N ARG A 164 -8.02 1.08 6.00
CA ARG A 164 -8.24 0.67 7.40
C ARG A 164 -7.59 1.64 8.40
N ILE A 165 -8.30 1.91 9.51
CA ILE A 165 -7.90 2.76 10.65
C ILE A 165 -7.15 1.91 11.68
N TRP A 166 -6.12 2.48 12.32
CA TRP A 166 -5.14 1.77 13.16
C TRP A 166 -5.16 2.22 14.63
N VAL A 167 -5.06 1.26 15.54
CA VAL A 167 -4.61 1.44 16.93
C VAL A 167 -3.40 0.52 17.11
N LEU A 168 -2.23 1.12 17.36
CA LEU A 168 -0.95 0.43 17.45
C LEU A 168 -0.40 0.56 18.87
N ILE A 169 -0.25 -0.57 19.57
CA ILE A 169 0.47 -0.64 20.84
C ILE A 169 1.89 -1.08 20.52
N GLN A 170 2.83 -0.12 20.49
CA GLN A 170 4.26 -0.38 20.30
C GLN A 170 4.91 -0.74 21.65
N ARG A 171 5.44 -1.96 21.78
CA ARG A 171 6.47 -2.26 22.80
C ARG A 171 7.83 -2.22 22.11
N ARG A 172 8.55 -1.10 22.29
CA ARG A 172 9.92 -0.93 21.82
C ARG A 172 10.87 -1.68 22.77
N VAL A 173 11.61 -2.66 22.27
CA VAL A 173 12.80 -3.22 22.95
C VAL A 173 14.01 -2.62 22.26
N ILE A 174 14.65 -1.65 22.91
CA ILE A 174 15.90 -1.05 22.43
C ILE A 174 17.04 -1.85 23.05
N ARG A 175 17.89 -2.47 22.23
CA ARG A 175 19.23 -2.89 22.65
C ARG A 175 20.19 -1.76 22.28
N LEU A 176 20.76 -1.13 23.29
CA LEU A 176 21.88 -0.20 23.12
C LEU A 176 23.14 -1.05 22.88
N SER A 177 23.95 -0.68 21.88
CA SER A 177 25.36 -1.09 21.80
C SER A 177 26.23 0.01 22.40
#